data_AF-A0A7X5VNL2-F1
#
_entry.id   AF-A0A7X5VNL2-F1
#
_cell.length_a   1.000
_cell.length_b   1.000
_cell.length_c   1.000
_cell.angle_alpha   90.00
_cell.angle_beta   90.00
_cell.angle_gamma   90.00
#
_symmetry.space_group_name_H-M   'P 1'
#
loop_
_entity.id
_entity.type
_entity.pdbx_description
1 polymer ?
#
loop_
_entity_poly.entity_id
_entity_poly.type
_entity_poly.pdbx_seq_one_letter_code
_entity_poly.pdbx_strand_id
1 'polypeptide(L)'
;MNGPDPGASRIRAARREMVICGLLLLAAVVVVLLASRGTFNAMMMFPHVFGGIVSIVALLTLLKARGVLWKRRVALVAAVIVVAIAGPVVHMRTFVRSLELKEQRALDALAGGVAPEIPFLASFNLEAKVRSPLGFESRGRVTLVNFWSTSCSACVTEFPELKKLWSEYGDVGLDVIGVTKLYDTGEEPQAELDHIREFLDYYGLEYPSLVGQGDSPAHRDYRVASLPSSVLIDRDGTVLAYGAGVPGGTRLMEQARELLSDRR
;
A
#
# COMPACT_ATOMS: atom_id res chain seq x y z
N MET A 1 -11.38 -48.26 51.22
CA MET A 1 -11.70 -47.36 50.09
C MET A 1 -10.77 -46.15 50.20
N ASN A 2 -9.67 -46.12 49.44
CA ASN A 2 -8.75 -44.98 49.43
C ASN A 2 -9.34 -43.92 48.50
N GLY A 3 -9.81 -42.81 49.08
CA GLY A 3 -10.28 -41.64 48.32
C GLY A 3 -9.14 -41.04 47.48
N PRO A 4 -9.45 -40.39 46.35
CA PRO A 4 -8.44 -39.89 45.43
C PRO A 4 -7.51 -38.88 46.12
N ASP A 5 -6.21 -39.16 46.05
CA ASP A 5 -5.14 -38.34 46.64
C ASP A 5 -5.22 -36.88 46.16
N PRO A 6 -5.46 -35.91 47.06
CA PRO A 6 -5.55 -34.49 46.73
C PRO A 6 -4.23 -33.90 46.21
N GLY A 7 -3.07 -34.54 46.46
CA GLY A 7 -1.77 -34.15 45.90
C GLY A 7 -1.68 -34.42 44.39
N ALA A 8 -2.14 -35.59 43.95
CA ALA A 8 -2.14 -35.98 42.54
C ALA A 8 -3.05 -35.11 41.65
N SER A 9 -4.17 -34.59 42.20
CA SER A 9 -5.08 -33.69 41.45
C SER A 9 -4.48 -32.30 41.22
N ARG A 10 -3.76 -31.75 42.21
CA ARG A 10 -3.07 -30.46 42.13
C ARG A 10 -1.90 -30.49 41.15
N ILE A 11 -1.13 -31.57 41.11
CA ILE A 11 -0.02 -31.75 40.17
C ILE A 11 -0.54 -31.84 38.73
N ARG A 12 -1.65 -32.55 38.48
CA ARG A 12 -2.27 -32.61 37.15
C ARG A 12 -2.81 -31.26 36.68
N ALA A 13 -3.36 -30.44 37.58
CA ALA A 13 -3.80 -29.09 37.27
C ALA A 13 -2.62 -28.17 36.92
N ALA A 14 -1.56 -28.17 37.73
CA ALA A 14 -0.34 -27.39 37.46
C ALA A 14 0.33 -27.79 36.13
N ARG A 15 0.33 -29.08 35.79
CA ARG A 15 0.87 -29.58 34.52
C ARG A 15 0.06 -29.13 33.32
N ARG A 16 -1.28 -29.08 33.42
CA ARG A 16 -2.15 -28.53 32.37
C ARG A 16 -1.95 -27.02 32.19
N GLU A 17 -1.76 -26.28 33.27
CA GLU A 17 -1.50 -24.84 33.21
C GLU A 17 -0.14 -24.50 32.57
N MET A 18 0.91 -25.28 32.88
CA MET A 18 2.21 -25.13 32.23
C MET A 18 2.14 -25.40 30.72
N VAL A 19 1.36 -26.39 30.29
CA VAL A 19 1.15 -26.70 28.86
C VAL A 19 0.43 -25.54 28.16
N ILE A 20 -0.60 -24.96 28.78
CA ILE A 20 -1.33 -23.82 28.21
C ILE A 20 -0.44 -22.58 28.10
N CYS A 21 0.35 -22.26 29.15
CA CYS A 21 1.32 -21.17 29.10
C CYS A 21 2.39 -21.39 28.01
N GLY A 22 2.88 -22.63 27.87
CA GLY A 22 3.83 -23.00 26.82
C GLY A 22 3.25 -22.83 25.41
N LEU A 23 2.00 -23.24 25.19
CA LEU A 23 1.31 -23.09 23.90
C LEU A 23 1.07 -21.61 23.54
N LEU A 24 0.73 -20.76 24.52
CA LEU A 24 0.57 -19.32 24.30
C LEU A 24 1.90 -18.62 23.98
N LEU A 25 2.99 -19.01 24.66
CA LEU A 25 4.34 -18.54 24.35
C LEU A 25 4.78 -18.97 22.95
N LEU A 26 4.51 -20.23 22.58
CA LEU A 26 4.80 -20.74 21.25
C LEU A 26 4.00 -19.98 20.17
N ALA A 27 2.71 -19.71 20.41
CA ALA A 27 1.88 -18.94 19.49
C ALA A 27 2.41 -17.50 19.31
N ALA A 28 2.84 -16.85 20.39
CA ALA A 28 3.46 -15.53 20.33
C ALA A 28 4.78 -15.54 19.54
N VAL A 29 5.63 -16.55 19.76
CA VAL A 29 6.89 -16.72 19.01
C VAL A 29 6.62 -16.98 17.53
N VAL A 30 5.62 -17.80 17.19
CA VAL A 30 5.23 -18.05 15.79
C VAL A 30 4.74 -16.78 15.12
N VAL A 31 3.92 -15.97 15.80
CA VAL A 31 3.47 -14.66 15.27
C VAL A 31 4.67 -13.72 15.03
N VAL A 32 5.65 -13.69 15.94
CA VAL A 32 6.88 -12.90 15.77
C VAL A 32 7.71 -13.39 14.59
N LEU A 33 7.86 -14.71 14.43
CA LEU A 33 8.63 -15.31 13.32
C LEU A 33 7.93 -15.13 11.96
N LEU A 34 6.60 -15.14 11.93
CA LEU A 34 5.82 -14.84 10.73
C LEU A 34 5.94 -13.35 10.36
N ALA A 35 5.92 -12.46 11.37
CA ALA A 35 6.13 -11.03 11.17
C ALA A 35 7.57 -10.71 10.70
N SER A 36 8.59 -11.41 11.20
CA SER A 36 9.99 -11.21 10.80
C SER A 36 10.31 -11.74 9.39
N ARG A 37 9.41 -12.50 8.76
CA ARG A 37 9.54 -12.99 7.37
C ARG A 37 9.01 -12.01 6.32
N GLY A 38 8.77 -10.75 6.68
CA GLY A 38 8.55 -9.67 5.72
C GLY A 38 7.16 -9.63 5.07
N THR A 39 6.19 -10.39 5.57
CA THR A 39 4.81 -10.39 5.04
C THR A 39 3.90 -9.31 5.64
N PHE A 40 4.41 -8.48 6.57
CA PHE A 40 3.63 -7.44 7.23
C PHE A 40 4.47 -6.19 7.46
N ASN A 41 4.16 -5.11 6.75
CA ASN A 41 4.80 -3.80 6.91
C ASN A 41 4.27 -3.11 8.18
N ALA A 42 4.53 -3.73 9.34
CA ALA A 42 4.00 -3.35 10.66
C ALA A 42 4.88 -2.33 11.40
N MET A 43 5.83 -1.68 10.72
CA MET A 43 6.91 -0.94 11.39
C MET A 43 6.41 0.32 12.13
N MET A 44 5.23 0.86 11.77
CA MET A 44 4.63 2.01 12.47
C MET A 44 3.64 1.65 13.60
N MET A 45 3.17 0.41 13.71
CA MET A 45 2.26 -0.02 14.81
C MET A 45 2.98 -0.80 15.93
N PHE A 46 4.21 -1.24 15.68
CA PHE A 46 4.93 -2.14 16.57
C PHE A 46 5.15 -1.61 18.00
N PRO A 47 5.59 -0.36 18.22
CA PRO A 47 5.87 0.13 19.58
C PRO A 47 4.63 0.16 20.49
N HIS A 48 3.46 0.50 19.93
CA HIS A 48 2.23 0.63 20.69
C HIS A 48 1.56 -0.71 20.99
N VAL A 49 1.56 -1.63 20.03
CA VAL A 49 0.99 -2.98 20.23
C VAL A 49 1.87 -3.83 21.14
N PHE A 50 3.20 -3.81 20.92
CA PHE A 50 4.14 -4.59 21.72
C PHE A 50 4.26 -4.04 23.15
N GLY A 51 4.31 -2.72 23.33
CA GLY A 51 4.30 -2.07 24.64
C GLY A 51 3.01 -2.37 25.43
N GLY A 52 1.87 -2.39 24.75
CA GLY A 52 0.59 -2.78 25.34
C GLY A 52 0.57 -4.23 25.81
N ILE A 53 1.03 -5.17 24.98
CA ILE A 53 1.07 -6.60 25.31
C ILE A 53 2.02 -6.87 26.48
N VAL A 54 3.23 -6.29 26.48
CA VAL A 54 4.21 -6.48 27.57
C VAL A 54 3.70 -5.90 28.89
N SER A 55 3.07 -4.72 28.87
CA SER A 55 2.48 -4.09 30.06
C SER A 55 1.32 -4.91 30.63
N ILE A 56 0.48 -5.47 29.75
CA ILE A 56 -0.63 -6.37 30.14
C ILE A 56 -0.07 -7.65 30.76
N VAL A 57 0.94 -8.28 30.16
CA VAL A 57 1.57 -9.50 30.71
C VAL A 57 2.23 -9.24 32.06
N ALA A 58 2.94 -8.11 32.21
CA ALA A 58 3.56 -7.71 33.49
C ALA A 58 2.51 -7.45 34.58
N LEU A 59 1.42 -6.76 34.25
CA LEU A 59 0.29 -6.54 35.16
C LEU A 59 -0.36 -7.87 35.57
N LEU A 60 -0.46 -8.84 34.66
CA LEU A 60 -1.03 -10.17 34.93
C LEU A 60 -0.14 -11.03 35.83
N THR A 61 1.18 -10.93 35.69
CA THR A 61 2.12 -11.58 36.62
C THR A 61 2.05 -11.00 38.02
N LEU A 62 1.81 -9.70 38.16
CA LEU A 62 1.61 -9.06 39.47
C LEU A 62 0.24 -9.41 40.08
N LEU A 63 -0.79 -9.61 39.25
CA LEU A 63 -2.13 -9.97 39.68
C LEU A 63 -2.33 -11.48 39.97
N LYS A 64 -1.34 -12.35 39.69
CA LYS A 64 -1.28 -13.78 40.10
C LYS A 64 -1.42 -13.99 41.60
N ALA A 65 -1.09 -12.98 42.41
CA ALA A 65 -0.98 -13.10 43.85
C ALA A 65 -2.33 -13.26 44.61
N ARG A 66 -3.51 -13.11 43.97
CA ARG A 66 -4.81 -13.12 44.66
C ARG A 66 -5.87 -13.93 43.91
N GLY A 67 -6.29 -15.05 44.51
CA GLY A 67 -7.11 -16.12 43.91
C GLY A 67 -8.53 -15.79 43.46
N VAL A 68 -9.16 -16.77 42.80
CA VAL A 68 -10.54 -16.83 42.23
C VAL A 68 -10.90 -15.80 41.15
N LEU A 69 -10.33 -14.59 41.18
CA LEU A 69 -10.50 -13.57 40.14
C LEU A 69 -9.75 -13.90 38.83
N TRP A 70 -8.91 -14.94 38.83
CA TRP A 70 -8.07 -15.35 37.71
C TRP A 70 -8.86 -15.65 36.43
N LYS A 71 -9.95 -16.44 36.51
CA LYS A 71 -10.75 -16.83 35.33
C LYS A 71 -11.43 -15.63 34.65
N ARG A 72 -12.04 -14.74 35.45
CA ARG A 72 -12.66 -13.49 34.94
C ARG A 72 -11.62 -12.54 34.35
N ARG A 73 -10.42 -12.46 34.94
CA ARG A 73 -9.31 -11.63 34.45
C ARG A 73 -8.71 -12.16 33.15
N VAL A 74 -8.52 -13.48 33.03
CA VAL A 74 -8.09 -14.13 31.78
C VAL A 74 -9.10 -13.90 30.65
N ALA A 75 -10.41 -14.01 30.94
CA ALA A 75 -11.45 -13.72 29.95
C ALA A 75 -11.44 -12.26 29.48
N LEU A 76 -11.24 -11.30 30.40
CA LEU A 76 -11.12 -9.87 30.05
C LEU A 76 -9.89 -9.59 29.19
N VAL A 77 -8.74 -10.19 29.50
CA VAL A 77 -7.52 -10.06 28.69
C VAL A 77 -7.70 -10.66 27.29
N ALA A 78 -8.30 -11.85 27.21
CA ALA A 78 -8.59 -12.46 25.92
C ALA A 78 -9.52 -11.58 25.08
N ALA A 79 -10.54 -10.96 25.70
CA ALA A 79 -11.41 -10.01 25.02
C ALA A 79 -10.64 -8.77 24.53
N VAL A 80 -9.74 -8.20 25.34
CA VAL A 80 -8.88 -7.07 24.94
C VAL A 80 -7.97 -7.43 23.78
N ILE A 81 -7.35 -8.62 23.79
CA ILE A 81 -6.51 -9.11 22.69
C ILE A 81 -7.34 -9.28 21.42
N VAL A 82 -8.52 -9.90 21.53
CA VAL A 82 -9.43 -10.08 20.39
C VAL A 82 -9.82 -8.73 19.81
N VAL A 83 -10.16 -7.73 20.63
CA VAL A 83 -10.48 -6.38 20.15
C VAL A 83 -9.25 -5.69 19.56
N ALA A 84 -8.08 -5.83 20.16
CA ALA A 84 -6.82 -5.26 19.69
C ALA A 84 -6.36 -5.84 18.33
N ILE A 85 -6.76 -7.06 17.99
CA ILE A 85 -6.48 -7.69 16.69
C ILE A 85 -7.64 -7.44 15.71
N ALA A 86 -8.88 -7.66 16.15
CA ALA A 86 -10.06 -7.51 15.29
C ALA A 86 -10.26 -6.06 14.83
N GLY A 87 -9.95 -5.07 15.67
CA GLY A 87 -10.04 -3.65 15.33
C GLY A 87 -9.19 -3.30 14.11
N PRO A 88 -7.85 -3.49 14.14
CA PRO A 88 -6.97 -3.26 13.00
C PRO A 88 -7.34 -4.09 11.76
N VAL A 89 -7.74 -5.35 11.93
CA VAL A 89 -8.15 -6.20 10.80
C VAL A 89 -9.43 -5.69 10.13
N VAL A 90 -10.43 -5.30 10.92
CA VAL A 90 -11.66 -4.69 10.39
C VAL A 90 -11.35 -3.35 9.74
N HIS A 91 -10.53 -2.51 10.39
CA HIS A 91 -10.12 -1.22 9.83
C HIS A 91 -9.39 -1.39 8.49
N MET A 92 -8.42 -2.30 8.42
CA MET A 92 -7.70 -2.64 7.19
C MET A 92 -8.67 -3.13 6.10
N ARG A 93 -9.61 -4.04 6.43
CA ARG A 93 -10.62 -4.50 5.46
C ARG A 93 -11.50 -3.35 4.96
N THR A 94 -11.95 -2.47 5.84
CA THR A 94 -12.76 -1.31 5.44
C THR A 94 -11.97 -0.33 4.58
N PHE A 95 -10.68 -0.15 4.89
CA PHE A 95 -9.78 0.68 4.11
C PHE A 95 -9.57 0.11 2.70
N VAL A 96 -9.21 -1.17 2.60
CA VAL A 96 -9.05 -1.87 1.30
C VAL A 96 -10.34 -1.79 0.49
N ARG A 97 -11.49 -2.09 1.09
CA ARG A 97 -12.79 -1.96 0.41
C ARG A 97 -13.06 -0.53 -0.06
N SER A 98 -12.64 0.48 0.71
CA SER A 98 -12.80 1.88 0.31
C SER A 98 -11.93 2.24 -0.90
N LEU A 99 -10.73 1.65 -1.02
CA LEU A 99 -9.86 1.81 -2.20
C LEU A 99 -10.45 1.11 -3.41
N GLU A 100 -10.93 -0.13 -3.28
CA GLU A 100 -11.60 -0.87 -4.36
C GLU A 100 -12.83 -0.11 -4.88
N LEU A 101 -13.65 0.46 -3.99
CA LEU A 101 -14.81 1.27 -4.39
C LEU A 101 -14.40 2.55 -5.12
N LYS A 102 -13.29 3.19 -4.72
CA LYS A 102 -12.76 4.38 -5.40
C LYS A 102 -12.21 4.01 -6.79
N GLU A 103 -11.45 2.92 -6.88
CA GLU A 103 -10.94 2.36 -8.14
C GLU A 103 -12.10 2.03 -9.10
N GLN A 104 -13.13 1.31 -8.64
CA GLN A 104 -14.32 1.02 -9.45
C GLN A 104 -15.02 2.29 -9.95
N ARG A 105 -15.22 3.30 -9.09
CA ARG A 105 -15.85 4.57 -9.50
C ARG A 105 -15.00 5.40 -10.44
N ALA A 106 -13.68 5.27 -10.37
CA ALA A 106 -12.77 5.90 -11.33
C ALA A 106 -12.87 5.19 -12.67
N LEU A 107 -12.82 3.85 -12.65
CA LEU A 107 -12.97 3.01 -13.84
C LEU A 107 -14.32 3.23 -14.52
N ASP A 108 -15.44 3.17 -13.80
CA ASP A 108 -16.79 3.37 -14.35
C ASP A 108 -16.97 4.72 -15.05
N ALA A 109 -16.19 5.72 -14.64
CA ALA A 109 -16.27 7.07 -15.20
C ALA A 109 -15.32 7.30 -16.38
N LEU A 110 -14.24 6.53 -16.47
CA LEU A 110 -13.16 6.74 -17.45
C LEU A 110 -13.14 5.67 -18.53
N ALA A 111 -13.40 4.41 -18.18
CA ALA A 111 -13.25 3.26 -19.05
C ALA A 111 -14.10 3.38 -20.33
N GLY A 112 -13.49 3.09 -21.47
CA GLY A 112 -14.13 3.22 -22.78
C GLY A 112 -14.28 4.66 -23.27
N GLY A 113 -13.97 5.67 -22.44
CA GLY A 113 -13.89 7.06 -22.83
C GLY A 113 -12.48 7.46 -23.29
N VAL A 114 -12.40 8.62 -23.95
CA VAL A 114 -11.11 9.25 -24.30
C VAL A 114 -10.44 9.73 -23.01
N ALA A 115 -9.16 9.42 -22.85
CA ALA A 115 -8.35 9.84 -21.72
C ALA A 115 -8.34 11.38 -21.59
N PRO A 116 -8.64 11.94 -20.41
CA PRO A 116 -8.58 13.38 -20.19
C PRO A 116 -7.20 13.96 -20.50
N GLU A 117 -7.15 15.17 -21.02
CA GLU A 117 -5.89 15.89 -21.21
C GLU A 117 -5.23 16.18 -19.86
N ILE A 118 -3.90 16.22 -19.84
CA ILE A 118 -3.11 16.52 -18.63
C ILE A 118 -2.47 17.90 -18.83
N PRO A 119 -3.14 19.01 -18.46
CA PRO A 119 -2.52 20.32 -18.49
C PRO A 119 -1.46 20.41 -17.38
N PHE A 120 -0.26 20.83 -17.75
CA PHE A 120 0.90 20.87 -16.87
C PHE A 120 1.58 22.24 -16.90
N LEU A 121 2.18 22.63 -15.78
CA LEU A 121 2.93 23.87 -15.63
C LEU A 121 4.43 23.68 -15.91
N ALA A 122 4.93 22.48 -15.63
CA ALA A 122 6.32 22.09 -15.84
C ALA A 122 6.40 20.62 -16.23
N SER A 123 7.48 20.25 -16.89
CA SER A 123 7.75 18.88 -17.31
C SER A 123 9.23 18.55 -17.15
N PHE A 124 9.51 17.31 -16.82
CA PHE A 124 10.85 16.73 -16.73
C PHE A 124 10.93 15.54 -17.67
N ASN A 125 12.09 15.35 -18.29
CA ASN A 125 12.37 14.23 -19.19
C ASN A 125 11.36 14.08 -20.36
N LEU A 126 10.61 15.13 -20.70
CA LEU A 126 9.59 15.08 -21.76
C LEU A 126 10.20 14.83 -23.16
N GLU A 127 11.43 15.30 -23.36
CA GLU A 127 12.23 15.06 -24.57
C GLU A 127 12.67 13.58 -24.70
N ALA A 128 12.57 12.80 -23.62
CA ALA A 128 12.83 11.37 -23.63
C ALA A 128 11.63 10.63 -24.25
N LYS A 129 11.63 10.57 -25.58
CA LYS A 129 10.82 9.64 -26.40
C LYS A 129 9.30 9.85 -26.45
N VAL A 130 8.72 10.91 -25.86
CA VAL A 130 7.27 11.19 -25.96
C VAL A 130 6.96 12.32 -26.94
N ARG A 131 6.01 12.09 -27.85
CA ARG A 131 5.60 13.07 -28.88
C ARG A 131 4.40 13.94 -28.47
N SER A 132 3.59 13.53 -27.48
CA SER A 132 2.54 14.38 -26.90
C SER A 132 1.97 13.74 -25.62
N PRO A 133 1.69 14.49 -24.54
CA PRO A 133 1.20 13.95 -23.28
C PRO A 133 -0.32 13.66 -23.29
N LEU A 134 -0.82 12.99 -24.34
CA LEU A 134 -2.22 12.58 -24.62
C LEU A 134 -3.01 13.41 -25.66
N GLY A 135 -2.34 14.05 -26.62
CA GLY A 135 -2.98 14.62 -27.83
C GLY A 135 -3.19 13.60 -28.97
N PHE A 136 -3.75 14.04 -30.11
CA PHE A 136 -3.94 13.23 -31.33
C PHE A 136 -2.63 12.57 -31.83
N GLU A 137 -1.48 13.11 -31.45
CA GLU A 137 -0.14 12.60 -31.79
C GLU A 137 0.40 11.49 -30.86
N SER A 138 -0.25 11.25 -29.71
CA SER A 138 0.01 10.07 -28.86
C SER A 138 -0.66 8.80 -29.41
N ARG A 139 -1.46 8.93 -30.46
CA ARG A 139 -2.17 7.83 -31.09
C ARG A 139 -1.18 6.84 -31.72
N GLY A 140 -1.34 5.56 -31.38
CA GLY A 140 -0.52 4.45 -31.84
C GLY A 140 0.26 3.72 -30.74
N ARG A 141 0.32 4.28 -29.53
CA ARG A 141 1.10 3.76 -28.39
C ARG A 141 0.20 3.51 -27.19
N VAL A 142 0.48 2.43 -26.46
CA VAL A 142 -0.16 2.18 -25.16
C VAL A 142 0.48 3.15 -24.17
N THR A 143 -0.30 3.78 -23.31
CA THR A 143 0.21 4.75 -22.33
C THR A 143 -0.17 4.34 -20.93
N LEU A 144 0.82 4.27 -20.04
CA LEU A 144 0.63 4.08 -18.60
C LEU A 144 0.88 5.41 -17.88
N VAL A 145 -0.19 6.03 -17.39
CA VAL A 145 -0.11 7.25 -16.58
C VAL A 145 -0.01 6.84 -15.11
N ASN A 146 1.01 7.32 -14.38
CA ASN A 146 1.21 7.04 -12.96
C ASN A 146 1.18 8.35 -12.16
N PHE A 147 0.25 8.47 -11.23
CA PHE A 147 0.13 9.61 -10.31
C PHE A 147 0.95 9.37 -9.05
N TRP A 148 1.83 10.32 -8.71
CA TRP A 148 2.80 10.19 -7.62
C TRP A 148 3.07 11.50 -6.87
N SER A 149 3.89 11.44 -5.82
CA SER A 149 4.39 12.59 -5.04
C SER A 149 5.75 12.26 -4.42
N THR A 150 6.60 13.26 -4.17
CA THR A 150 7.91 13.11 -3.49
C THR A 150 7.78 12.57 -2.06
N SER A 151 6.64 12.81 -1.41
CA SER A 151 6.34 12.35 -0.04
C SER A 151 5.66 10.97 0.02
N CYS A 152 5.44 10.32 -1.13
CA CYS A 152 4.71 9.06 -1.23
C CYS A 152 5.65 7.85 -1.15
N SER A 153 5.81 7.28 0.05
CA SER A 153 6.63 6.08 0.25
C SER A 153 6.17 4.85 -0.55
N ALA A 154 4.85 4.69 -0.72
CA ALA A 154 4.29 3.62 -1.55
C ALA A 154 4.66 3.77 -3.04
N CYS A 155 4.73 5.01 -3.55
CA CYS A 155 5.10 5.28 -4.93
C CYS A 155 6.54 4.85 -5.22
N VAL A 156 7.46 5.09 -4.28
CA VAL A 156 8.87 4.66 -4.37
C VAL A 156 8.99 3.14 -4.57
N THR A 157 8.06 2.35 -4.02
CA THR A 157 8.08 0.89 -4.19
C THR A 157 7.73 0.43 -5.61
N GLU A 158 7.02 1.25 -6.41
CA GLU A 158 6.66 0.92 -7.80
C GLU A 158 7.72 1.35 -8.82
N PHE A 159 8.58 2.30 -8.46
CA PHE A 159 9.56 2.89 -9.39
C PHE A 159 10.48 1.87 -10.08
N PRO A 160 11.05 0.85 -9.41
CA PRO A 160 11.88 -0.14 -10.10
C PRO A 160 11.14 -0.87 -11.23
N GLU A 161 9.87 -1.22 -11.02
CA GLU A 161 9.05 -1.91 -12.03
C GLU A 161 8.61 -0.97 -13.15
N LEU A 162 8.24 0.28 -12.85
CA LEU A 162 7.94 1.30 -13.85
C LEU A 162 9.15 1.58 -14.76
N LYS A 163 10.34 1.75 -14.17
CA LYS A 163 11.60 1.92 -14.91
C LYS A 163 11.87 0.74 -15.83
N LYS A 164 11.75 -0.47 -15.29
CA LYS A 164 11.95 -1.71 -16.06
C LYS A 164 10.97 -1.82 -17.22
N LEU A 165 9.69 -1.56 -16.96
CA LEU A 165 8.64 -1.60 -17.97
C LEU A 165 8.92 -0.58 -19.09
N TRP A 166 9.24 0.67 -18.73
CA TRP A 166 9.58 1.70 -19.72
C TRP A 166 10.85 1.37 -20.50
N SER A 167 11.89 0.85 -19.84
CA SER A 167 13.13 0.43 -20.52
C SER A 167 12.90 -0.72 -21.49
N GLU A 168 12.03 -1.68 -21.16
CA GLU A 168 11.76 -2.85 -22.00
C GLU A 168 10.82 -2.53 -23.18
N TYR A 169 9.84 -1.65 -22.97
CA TYR A 169 8.76 -1.42 -23.94
C TYR A 169 8.69 -0.01 -24.53
N GLY A 170 9.48 0.93 -24.02
CA GLY A 170 9.51 2.32 -24.45
C GLY A 170 9.86 2.51 -25.93
N ASP A 171 10.59 1.58 -26.55
CA ASP A 171 10.90 1.65 -27.97
C ASP A 171 9.90 0.89 -28.87
N VAL A 172 9.05 0.05 -28.29
CA VAL A 172 8.14 -0.85 -29.02
C VAL A 172 6.66 -0.51 -28.83
N GLY A 173 6.36 0.70 -28.37
CA GLY A 173 5.00 1.24 -28.37
C GLY A 173 4.36 1.44 -27.00
N LEU A 174 5.15 1.51 -25.92
CA LEU A 174 4.70 1.95 -24.60
C LEU A 174 5.18 3.37 -24.28
N ASP A 175 4.31 4.20 -23.76
CA ASP A 175 4.67 5.41 -23.04
C ASP A 175 4.38 5.24 -21.55
N VAL A 176 5.28 5.73 -20.70
CA VAL A 176 5.05 5.85 -19.26
C VAL A 176 5.14 7.32 -18.92
N ILE A 177 4.08 7.86 -18.29
CA ILE A 177 4.00 9.27 -17.93
C ILE A 177 3.75 9.38 -16.43
N GLY A 178 4.72 9.93 -15.71
CA GLY A 178 4.54 10.34 -14.33
C GLY A 178 3.74 11.63 -14.24
N VAL A 179 2.78 11.72 -13.34
CA VAL A 179 2.02 12.94 -13.06
C VAL A 179 2.08 13.25 -11.59
N THR A 180 2.57 14.44 -11.26
CA THR A 180 2.58 14.99 -9.91
C THR A 180 1.95 16.38 -9.92
N LYS A 181 1.87 17.03 -8.77
CA LYS A 181 1.43 18.41 -8.60
C LYS A 181 2.31 19.09 -7.55
N LEU A 182 2.20 20.40 -7.46
CA LEU A 182 2.71 21.14 -6.30
C LEU A 182 1.75 20.89 -5.12
N TYR A 183 2.32 20.56 -3.97
CA TYR A 183 1.59 20.21 -2.75
C TYR A 183 1.55 21.35 -1.73
N ASP A 184 2.04 22.54 -2.10
CA ASP A 184 2.05 23.75 -1.26
C ASP A 184 2.69 23.46 0.12
N THR A 185 3.95 23.06 0.07
CA THR A 185 4.75 22.68 1.25
C THR A 185 5.13 23.87 2.14
N GLY A 186 4.68 25.09 1.79
CA GLY A 186 5.12 26.34 2.39
C GLY A 186 6.42 26.89 1.79
N GLU A 187 6.95 26.24 0.75
CA GLU A 187 8.10 26.69 -0.03
C GLU A 187 7.65 27.46 -1.28
N GLU A 188 8.54 28.27 -1.85
CA GLU A 188 8.29 28.91 -3.15
C GLU A 188 8.09 27.85 -4.24
N PRO A 189 7.15 28.03 -5.19
CA PRO A 189 6.87 27.03 -6.24
C PRO A 189 8.11 26.53 -7.00
N GLN A 190 9.10 27.41 -7.20
CA GLN A 190 10.34 27.04 -7.88
C GLN A 190 11.19 26.07 -7.06
N ALA A 191 11.24 26.21 -5.74
CA ALA A 191 11.98 25.31 -4.87
C ALA A 191 11.37 23.91 -4.87
N GLU A 192 10.04 23.81 -4.87
CA GLU A 192 9.35 22.52 -4.97
C GLU A 192 9.60 21.84 -6.34
N LEU A 193 9.66 22.62 -7.43
CA LEU A 193 10.04 22.10 -8.75
C LEU A 193 11.48 21.58 -8.79
N ASP A 194 12.41 22.28 -8.14
CA ASP A 194 13.80 21.84 -8.06
C ASP A 194 13.92 20.57 -7.21
N HIS A 195 13.18 20.48 -6.11
CA HIS A 195 13.09 19.26 -5.30
C HIS A 195 12.52 18.07 -6.10
N ILE A 196 11.50 18.30 -6.93
CA ILE A 196 10.96 17.27 -7.83
C ILE A 196 12.05 16.79 -8.80
N ARG A 197 12.83 17.69 -9.40
CA ARG A 197 13.93 17.32 -10.31
C ARG A 197 14.97 16.45 -9.60
N GLU A 198 15.45 16.89 -8.44
CA GLU A 198 16.43 16.14 -7.64
C GLU A 198 15.91 14.77 -7.24
N PHE A 199 14.62 14.68 -6.91
CA PHE A 199 13.97 13.42 -6.57
C PHE A 199 13.94 12.45 -7.77
N LEU A 200 13.57 12.94 -8.96
CA LEU A 200 13.59 12.14 -10.19
C LEU A 200 15.00 11.62 -10.48
N ASP A 201 16.01 12.49 -10.36
CA ASP A 201 17.42 12.14 -10.58
C ASP A 201 17.91 11.10 -9.56
N TYR A 202 17.58 11.28 -8.28
CA TYR A 202 17.96 10.38 -7.20
C TYR A 202 17.42 8.95 -7.41
N TYR A 203 16.17 8.81 -7.85
CA TYR A 203 15.57 7.51 -8.17
C TYR A 203 15.85 7.04 -9.61
N GLY A 204 16.51 7.86 -10.43
CA GLY A 204 16.79 7.61 -11.84
C GLY A 204 15.51 7.37 -12.64
N LEU A 205 14.51 8.22 -12.47
CA LEU A 205 13.25 8.16 -13.20
C LEU A 205 13.37 8.95 -14.50
N GLU A 206 13.75 8.24 -15.56
CA GLU A 206 14.04 8.84 -16.87
C GLU A 206 12.80 8.97 -17.77
N TYR A 207 11.67 8.36 -17.41
CA TYR A 207 10.43 8.54 -18.16
C TYR A 207 9.84 9.94 -17.91
N PRO A 208 9.10 10.51 -18.89
CA PRO A 208 8.50 11.82 -18.76
C PRO A 208 7.66 11.99 -17.49
N SER A 209 7.87 13.10 -16.80
CA SER A 209 7.13 13.46 -15.60
C SER A 209 6.56 14.87 -15.72
N LEU A 210 5.25 15.01 -15.51
CA LEU A 210 4.49 16.24 -15.66
C LEU A 210 4.07 16.77 -14.28
N VAL A 211 4.21 18.07 -14.08
CA VAL A 211 3.70 18.77 -12.90
C VAL A 211 2.41 19.48 -13.29
N GLY A 212 1.28 18.99 -12.79
CA GLY A 212 -0.05 19.48 -13.13
C GLY A 212 -0.26 20.96 -12.80
N GLN A 213 -0.99 21.67 -13.66
CA GLN A 213 -1.23 23.11 -13.52
C GLN A 213 -2.27 23.46 -12.45
N GLY A 214 -2.13 24.61 -11.79
CA GLY A 214 -3.18 25.21 -10.94
C GLY A 214 -3.71 24.26 -9.86
N ASP A 215 -5.03 24.18 -9.72
CA ASP A 215 -5.72 23.29 -8.76
C ASP A 215 -5.74 21.80 -9.21
N SER A 216 -4.71 21.37 -9.94
CA SER A 216 -4.49 19.96 -10.31
C SER A 216 -5.65 19.29 -11.04
N PRO A 217 -6.14 19.85 -12.16
CA PRO A 217 -7.25 19.32 -12.92
C PRO A 217 -7.00 17.87 -13.36
N ALA A 218 -5.77 17.50 -13.71
CA ALA A 218 -5.43 16.12 -14.03
C ALA A 218 -5.77 15.13 -12.90
N HIS A 219 -5.48 15.47 -11.64
CA HIS A 219 -5.82 14.59 -10.51
C HIS A 219 -7.33 14.45 -10.34
N ARG A 220 -8.08 15.54 -10.54
CA ARG A 220 -9.55 15.54 -10.44
C ARG A 220 -10.19 14.76 -11.59
N ASP A 221 -9.76 15.01 -12.82
CA ASP A 221 -10.37 14.50 -14.04
C ASP A 221 -10.10 12.98 -14.18
N TYR A 222 -8.92 12.52 -13.75
CA TYR A 222 -8.61 11.10 -13.59
C TYR A 222 -9.10 10.49 -12.27
N ARG A 223 -9.85 11.23 -11.45
CA ARG A 223 -10.44 10.76 -10.17
C ARG A 223 -9.42 10.13 -9.21
N VAL A 224 -8.22 10.71 -9.14
CA VAL A 224 -7.13 10.27 -8.28
C VAL A 224 -7.50 10.47 -6.81
N ALA A 225 -7.84 9.38 -6.14
CA ALA A 225 -8.32 9.39 -4.76
C ALA A 225 -7.31 8.85 -3.73
N SER A 226 -6.18 8.34 -4.20
CA SER A 226 -5.04 7.83 -3.43
C SER A 226 -3.77 7.83 -4.29
N LEU A 227 -2.60 7.84 -3.66
CA LEU A 227 -1.32 7.66 -4.33
C LEU A 227 -0.65 6.34 -3.89
N PRO A 228 0.06 5.65 -4.79
CA PRO A 228 0.04 5.87 -6.23
C PRO A 228 -1.33 5.53 -6.83
N SER A 229 -1.61 6.02 -8.03
CA SER A 229 -2.71 5.53 -8.88
C SER A 229 -2.22 5.47 -10.32
N SER A 230 -2.58 4.43 -11.05
CA SER A 230 -2.18 4.23 -12.43
C SER A 230 -3.38 4.11 -13.35
N VAL A 231 -3.24 4.58 -14.58
CA VAL A 231 -4.27 4.50 -15.62
C VAL A 231 -3.64 3.98 -16.89
N LEU A 232 -4.23 2.91 -17.44
CA LEU A 232 -3.78 2.30 -18.68
C LEU A 232 -4.67 2.78 -19.82
N ILE A 233 -4.04 3.31 -20.86
CA ILE A 233 -4.68 3.93 -22.01
C ILE A 233 -4.23 3.18 -23.27
N ASP A 234 -5.17 2.85 -24.15
CA ASP A 234 -4.89 2.20 -25.43
C ASP A 234 -4.36 3.19 -26.47
N ARG A 235 -3.94 2.64 -27.60
CA ARG A 235 -3.34 3.33 -28.75
C ARG A 235 -4.24 4.36 -29.40
N ASP A 236 -5.56 4.26 -29.24
CA ASP A 236 -6.50 5.26 -29.76
C ASP A 236 -6.77 6.40 -28.76
N GLY A 237 -6.19 6.33 -27.56
CA GLY A 237 -6.42 7.25 -26.45
C GLY A 237 -7.56 6.82 -25.53
N THR A 238 -8.13 5.63 -25.69
CA THR A 238 -9.21 5.12 -24.84
C THR A 238 -8.67 4.60 -23.51
N VAL A 239 -9.31 4.96 -22.39
CA VAL A 239 -8.95 4.39 -21.08
C VAL A 239 -9.40 2.93 -21.00
N LEU A 240 -8.45 2.03 -20.74
CA LEU A 240 -8.69 0.59 -20.60
C LEU A 240 -8.88 0.18 -19.14
N ALA A 241 -8.05 0.70 -18.25
CA ALA A 241 -8.01 0.28 -16.86
C ALA A 241 -7.54 1.39 -15.92
N TYR A 242 -7.94 1.27 -14.66
CA TYR A 242 -7.53 2.11 -13.55
C TYR A 242 -7.09 1.21 -12.40
N GLY A 243 -5.99 1.55 -11.73
CA GLY A 243 -5.47 0.81 -10.58
C GLY A 243 -5.09 1.75 -9.44
N ALA A 244 -5.68 1.55 -8.27
CA ALA A 244 -5.33 2.31 -7.07
C ALA A 244 -4.26 1.58 -6.24
N GLY A 245 -3.26 2.33 -5.77
CA GLY A 245 -2.16 1.83 -4.95
C GLY A 245 -1.26 0.83 -5.68
N VAL A 246 -0.26 0.32 -4.96
CA VAL A 246 0.74 -0.62 -5.49
C VAL A 246 0.14 -1.86 -6.17
N PRO A 247 -0.88 -2.54 -5.58
CA PRO A 247 -1.49 -3.68 -6.24
C PRO A 247 -2.18 -3.33 -7.57
N GLY A 248 -2.79 -2.14 -7.64
CA GLY A 248 -3.44 -1.65 -8.86
C GLY A 248 -2.43 -1.33 -9.95
N GLY A 249 -1.37 -0.58 -9.63
CA GLY A 249 -0.31 -0.28 -10.59
C GLY A 249 0.38 -1.54 -11.10
N THR A 250 0.66 -2.51 -10.21
CA THR A 250 1.23 -3.83 -10.61
C THR A 250 0.38 -4.53 -11.65
N ARG A 251 -0.95 -4.65 -11.44
CA ARG A 251 -1.87 -5.27 -12.41
C ARG A 251 -1.86 -4.56 -13.76
N LEU A 252 -1.84 -3.22 -13.75
CA LEU A 252 -1.84 -2.43 -14.99
C LEU A 252 -0.52 -2.56 -15.76
N MET A 253 0.61 -2.65 -15.05
CA MET A 253 1.91 -2.94 -15.67
C MET A 253 1.94 -4.33 -16.32
N GLU A 254 1.35 -5.34 -15.68
CA GLU A 254 1.17 -6.68 -16.27
C GLU A 254 0.29 -6.64 -17.53
N GLN A 255 -0.88 -5.98 -17.45
CA GLN A 255 -1.77 -5.82 -18.59
C GLN A 255 -1.10 -5.04 -19.74
N ALA A 256 -0.28 -4.03 -19.45
CA ALA A 256 0.51 -3.34 -20.47
C ALA A 256 1.48 -4.29 -21.18
N ARG A 257 2.17 -5.18 -20.44
CA ARG A 257 3.08 -6.19 -21.02
C ARG A 257 2.33 -7.14 -21.95
N GLU A 258 1.12 -7.57 -21.57
CA GLU A 258 0.28 -8.43 -22.41
C GLU A 258 -0.08 -7.74 -23.74
N LEU A 259 -0.61 -6.51 -23.68
CA LEU A 259 -0.99 -5.72 -24.86
C LEU A 259 0.16 -5.44 -25.84
N LEU A 260 1.40 -5.52 -25.37
CA LEU A 260 2.61 -5.28 -26.15
C LEU A 260 3.29 -6.58 -26.60
N SER A 261 3.06 -7.69 -25.90
CA SER A 261 3.60 -9.01 -26.23
C SER A 261 2.86 -9.68 -27.38
N ASP A 262 1.54 -9.44 -27.52
CA ASP A 262 0.70 -9.97 -28.62
C ASP A 262 1.11 -9.47 -30.03
N ARG A 263 2.15 -8.64 -30.13
CA ARG A 263 2.69 -8.10 -31.38
C ARG A 263 4.09 -8.60 -31.76
N ARG A 264 4.68 -9.57 -31.04
CA ARG A 264 5.95 -10.19 -31.44
C ARG A 264 5.75 -11.36 -32.40
#